data_AF-A0A534XUU6-F1
#
_entry.id   AF-A0A534XUU6-F1
#
_cell.length_a   1.000
_cell.length_b   1.000
_cell.length_c   1.000
_cell.angle_alpha   90.00
_cell.angle_beta   90.00
_cell.angle_gamma   90.00
#
_symmetry.space_group_name_H-M   'P 1'
#
loop_
_entity.id
_entity.type
_entity.pdbx_description
1 polymer ?
#
loop_
_entity_poly.entity_id
_entity_poly.type
_entity_poly.pdbx_seq_one_letter_code
_entity_poly.pdbx_strand_id
1 'polypeptide(L)'
;MTEPGAGPSACPLPLDVLPANFQKHVDPKAPVPLRMMGAKALVPMGPKDMATALFMLTFDADDTVRQTAVNSAAGLPDRILAVALRDEAADPQVLDYYAAALGEKPEYLEMLILNPSTPDETVGRIAALPHERITELVSQNQLRLLRHDPIVRALVTNPATRPVTVDNVTDFCVRSGLVLAD
;
A
#
# COMPACT_ATOMS: atom_id res chain seq x y z
N MET A 1 -11.82 -6.83 -27.77
CA MET A 1 -11.09 -5.62 -28.20
C MET A 1 -10.14 -5.28 -27.08
N THR A 2 -8.86 -5.58 -27.26
CA THR A 2 -7.82 -5.34 -26.26
C THR A 2 -7.43 -3.87 -26.35
N GLU A 3 -7.58 -3.11 -25.26
CA GLU A 3 -7.11 -1.73 -25.22
C GLU A 3 -5.60 -1.66 -25.50
N PRO A 4 -5.12 -0.65 -26.23
CA PRO A 4 -3.70 -0.49 -26.48
C PRO A 4 -3.01 -0.15 -25.16
N GLY A 5 -1.97 -0.92 -24.82
CA GLY A 5 -1.25 -0.79 -23.56
C GLY A 5 -0.86 0.66 -23.30
N ALA A 6 -1.40 1.22 -22.21
CA ALA A 6 -0.98 2.50 -21.69
C ALA A 6 0.54 2.45 -21.48
N GLY A 7 1.27 3.36 -22.12
CA GLY A 7 2.67 3.59 -21.77
C GLY A 7 2.78 3.85 -20.26
N PRO A 8 3.98 3.68 -19.66
CA PRO A 8 4.14 3.84 -18.22
C PRO A 8 3.59 5.22 -17.80
N SER A 9 2.57 5.21 -16.95
CA SER A 9 2.01 6.44 -16.38
C SER A 9 3.13 7.20 -15.68
N ALA A 10 3.10 8.53 -15.72
CA ALA A 10 4.06 9.32 -14.95
C ALA A 10 3.94 8.99 -13.46
N CYS A 11 5.06 9.01 -12.74
CA CYS A 11 5.08 8.87 -11.29
C CYS A 11 4.17 9.95 -10.67
N PRO A 12 3.21 9.57 -9.80
CA PRO A 12 2.26 10.53 -9.23
C PRO A 12 2.85 11.37 -8.10
N LEU A 13 4.06 11.05 -7.60
CA LEU A 13 4.71 11.79 -6.52
C LEU A 13 5.71 12.82 -7.07
N PRO A 14 5.70 14.06 -6.54
CA PRO A 14 6.74 15.03 -6.85
C PRO A 14 8.08 14.61 -6.22
N LEU A 15 9.20 15.13 -6.73
CA LEU A 15 10.55 14.77 -6.24
C LEU A 15 10.81 15.23 -4.80
N ASP A 16 10.16 16.30 -4.35
CA ASP A 16 10.38 16.92 -3.04
C ASP A 16 9.78 16.14 -1.86
N VAL A 17 9.04 15.05 -2.12
CA VAL A 17 8.70 14.05 -1.09
C VAL A 17 9.95 13.36 -0.52
N LEU A 18 11.05 13.35 -1.28
CA LEU A 18 12.34 12.87 -0.82
C LEU A 18 13.27 14.05 -0.44
N PRO A 19 14.10 13.89 0.60
CA PRO A 19 15.19 14.81 0.90
C PRO A 19 16.06 15.13 -0.34
N ALA A 20 16.48 16.39 -0.48
CA ALA A 20 17.15 16.89 -1.69
C ALA A 20 18.36 16.06 -2.15
N ASN A 21 19.12 15.49 -1.21
CA ASN A 21 20.27 14.63 -1.49
C ASN A 21 19.90 13.28 -2.17
N PHE A 22 18.64 12.84 -2.04
CA PHE A 22 18.14 11.58 -2.59
C PHE A 22 17.42 11.73 -3.93
N GLN A 23 16.91 12.94 -4.26
CA GLN A 23 16.09 13.18 -5.46
C GLN A 23 16.77 12.77 -6.76
N LYS A 24 18.09 12.99 -6.88
CA LYS A 24 18.88 12.59 -8.06
C LYS A 24 18.86 11.08 -8.37
N HIS A 25 18.47 10.25 -7.40
CA HIS A 25 18.37 8.80 -7.55
C HIS A 25 17.00 8.33 -8.03
N VAL A 26 16.02 9.23 -8.16
CA VAL A 26 14.67 8.93 -8.64
C VAL A 26 14.20 9.88 -9.75
N ASP A 27 14.90 11.01 -9.96
CA ASP A 27 14.58 11.97 -11.02
C ASP A 27 14.69 11.31 -12.41
N PRO A 28 13.62 11.24 -13.21
CA PRO A 28 13.65 10.68 -14.57
C PRO A 28 14.69 11.33 -15.49
N LYS A 29 15.12 12.56 -15.20
CA LYS A 29 16.14 13.30 -15.96
C LYS A 29 17.57 12.93 -15.57
N ALA A 30 17.77 12.29 -14.42
CA ALA A 30 19.10 11.84 -14.00
C ALA A 30 19.60 10.69 -14.89
N PRO A 31 20.92 10.46 -15.05
CA PRO A 31 21.42 9.32 -15.83
C PRO A 31 20.97 7.97 -15.26
N VAL A 32 20.70 7.00 -16.15
CA VAL A 32 20.26 5.63 -15.79
C VAL A 32 21.10 4.99 -14.68
N PRO A 33 22.46 5.06 -14.69
CA PRO A 33 23.26 4.46 -13.62
C PRO A 33 22.95 5.03 -12.23
N LEU A 34 22.59 6.32 -12.12
CA LEU A 34 22.30 6.97 -10.85
C LEU A 34 20.94 6.54 -10.29
N ARG A 35 19.94 6.37 -11.17
CA ARG A 35 18.61 5.86 -10.82
C ARG A 35 18.66 4.38 -10.48
N MET A 36 19.48 3.63 -11.21
CA MET A 36 19.75 2.22 -10.94
C MET A 36 20.34 1.98 -9.54
N MET A 37 21.12 2.93 -8.98
CA MET A 37 21.56 2.82 -7.58
C MET A 37 20.38 2.89 -6.60
N GLY A 38 19.40 3.76 -6.87
CA GLY A 38 18.16 3.83 -6.10
C GLY A 38 17.34 2.55 -6.25
N ALA A 39 17.17 2.07 -7.48
CA ALA A 39 16.39 0.87 -7.78
C ALA A 39 16.96 -0.38 -7.11
N LYS A 40 18.29 -0.47 -6.98
CA LYS A 40 18.99 -1.55 -6.27
C LYS A 40 19.02 -1.39 -4.75
N ALA A 41 18.37 -0.36 -4.20
CA ALA A 41 18.41 0.00 -2.78
C ALA A 41 19.84 0.17 -2.21
N LEU A 42 20.78 0.69 -3.02
CA LEU A 42 22.18 0.89 -2.63
C LEU A 42 22.45 2.27 -2.00
N VAL A 43 21.50 3.19 -2.11
CA VAL A 43 21.59 4.53 -1.53
C VAL A 43 21.23 4.44 -0.04
N PRO A 44 22.01 5.01 0.88
CA PRO A 44 21.77 4.90 2.32
C PRO A 44 20.62 5.83 2.76
N MET A 45 19.39 5.48 2.39
CA MET A 45 18.17 6.18 2.79
C MET A 45 17.60 5.58 4.08
N GLY A 46 16.79 6.36 4.81
CA GLY A 46 15.96 5.82 5.88
C GLY A 46 14.87 4.88 5.32
N PRO A 47 14.24 4.02 6.15
CA PRO A 47 13.28 3.03 5.66
C PRO A 47 12.10 3.61 4.86
N LYS A 48 11.49 4.69 5.35
CA LYS A 48 10.39 5.39 4.64
C LYS A 48 10.87 5.91 3.28
N ASP A 49 11.96 6.67 3.27
CA ASP A 49 12.52 7.26 2.05
C ASP A 49 12.93 6.19 1.04
N MET A 50 13.49 5.07 1.49
CA MET A 50 13.80 3.91 0.65
C MET A 50 12.55 3.32 0.01
N ALA A 51 11.49 3.11 0.81
CA ALA A 51 10.24 2.57 0.32
C ALA A 51 9.59 3.50 -0.73
N THR A 52 9.58 4.81 -0.46
CA THR A 52 9.10 5.86 -1.39
C THR A 52 9.94 5.90 -2.66
N ALA A 53 11.27 5.87 -2.56
CA ALA A 53 12.15 5.92 -3.72
C ALA A 53 11.95 4.71 -4.65
N LEU A 54 11.80 3.51 -4.08
CA LEU A 54 11.53 2.30 -4.86
C LEU A 54 10.16 2.36 -5.54
N PHE A 55 9.12 2.86 -4.84
CA PHE A 55 7.82 3.12 -5.45
C PHE A 55 7.93 4.08 -6.64
N MET A 56 8.60 5.22 -6.48
CA MET A 56 8.76 6.20 -7.55
C MET A 56 9.49 5.61 -8.77
N LEU A 57 10.49 4.76 -8.55
CA LEU A 57 11.24 4.10 -9.61
C LEU A 57 10.46 2.97 -10.30
N THR A 58 9.31 2.54 -9.77
CA THR A 58 8.39 1.65 -10.51
C THR A 58 7.71 2.34 -11.70
N PHE A 59 7.87 3.66 -11.84
CA PHE A 59 7.40 4.44 -12.99
C PHE A 59 8.55 4.85 -13.92
N ASP A 60 9.76 4.32 -13.74
CA ASP A 60 10.90 4.68 -14.58
C ASP A 60 10.66 4.28 -16.05
N ALA A 61 11.06 5.16 -16.97
CA ALA A 61 10.95 4.93 -18.41
C ALA A 61 11.92 3.85 -18.90
N ASP A 62 13.00 3.59 -18.17
CA ASP A 62 13.90 2.46 -18.41
C ASP A 62 13.34 1.19 -17.75
N ASP A 63 13.02 0.19 -18.57
CA ASP A 63 12.44 -1.08 -18.13
C ASP A 63 13.30 -1.83 -17.12
N THR A 64 14.63 -1.71 -17.22
CA THR A 64 15.56 -2.39 -16.30
C THR A 64 15.53 -1.73 -14.94
N VAL A 65 15.53 -0.38 -14.89
CA VAL A 65 15.40 0.36 -13.63
C VAL A 65 14.07 0.02 -12.96
N ARG A 66 12.98 0.06 -13.75
CA ARG A 66 11.64 -0.25 -13.26
C ARG A 66 11.52 -1.64 -12.66
N GLN A 67 11.93 -2.67 -13.40
CA GLN A 67 11.86 -4.05 -12.92
C GLN A 67 12.76 -4.29 -11.70
N THR A 68 13.93 -3.64 -11.67
CA THR A 68 14.82 -3.71 -10.51
C THR A 68 14.16 -3.11 -9.28
N ALA A 69 13.51 -1.95 -9.40
CA ALA A 69 12.82 -1.29 -8.29
C ALA A 69 11.65 -2.14 -7.76
N VAL A 70 10.86 -2.75 -8.66
CA VAL A 70 9.77 -3.68 -8.28
C VAL A 70 10.33 -4.85 -7.45
N ASN A 71 11.39 -5.50 -7.94
CA ASN A 71 12.01 -6.63 -7.26
C ASN A 71 12.62 -6.22 -5.91
N SER A 72 13.30 -5.07 -5.86
CA SER A 72 13.90 -4.55 -4.64
C SER A 72 12.86 -4.13 -3.60
N ALA A 73 11.73 -3.55 -4.01
CA ALA A 73 10.63 -3.21 -3.11
C ALA A 73 10.04 -4.46 -2.43
N ALA A 74 9.72 -5.49 -3.21
CA ALA A 74 9.18 -6.74 -2.68
C ALA A 74 10.20 -7.54 -1.83
N GLY A 75 11.49 -7.31 -2.07
CA GLY A 75 12.62 -7.99 -1.42
C GLY A 75 13.33 -7.17 -0.33
N LEU A 76 12.77 -6.04 0.11
CA LEU A 76 13.35 -5.28 1.22
C LEU A 76 13.43 -6.14 2.50
N PRO A 77 14.49 -6.01 3.32
CA PRO A 77 14.58 -6.74 4.58
C PRO A 77 13.43 -6.40 5.54
N ASP A 78 12.97 -7.38 6.32
CA ASP A 78 11.83 -7.23 7.24
C ASP A 78 11.96 -6.02 8.16
N ARG A 79 13.14 -5.77 8.71
CA ARG A 79 13.40 -4.62 9.59
C ARG A 79 13.20 -3.26 8.90
N ILE A 80 13.36 -3.21 7.58
CA ILE A 80 13.16 -1.99 6.79
C ILE A 80 11.67 -1.85 6.48
N LEU A 81 11.03 -2.89 5.96
CA LEU A 81 9.58 -2.90 5.70
C LEU A 81 8.78 -2.58 6.96
N ALA A 82 9.12 -3.22 8.07
CA ALA A 82 8.44 -3.05 9.35
C ALA A 82 8.48 -1.62 9.92
N VAL A 83 9.50 -0.84 9.55
CA VAL A 83 9.60 0.58 9.91
C VAL A 83 8.87 1.43 8.88
N ALA A 84 9.11 1.20 7.59
CA ALA A 84 8.51 1.98 6.50
C ALA A 84 6.97 1.90 6.49
N LEU A 85 6.41 0.70 6.63
CA LEU A 85 4.96 0.47 6.57
C LEU A 85 4.22 0.98 7.81
N ARG A 86 4.92 1.21 8.93
CA ARG A 86 4.35 1.77 10.16
C ARG A 86 4.53 3.28 10.31
N ASP A 87 5.29 3.90 9.41
CA ASP A 87 5.53 5.34 9.47
C ASP A 87 4.25 6.08 9.07
N GLU A 88 3.69 6.85 10.00
CA GLU A 88 2.44 7.61 9.78
C GLU A 88 2.64 8.76 8.78
N ALA A 89 3.87 9.19 8.52
CA ALA A 89 4.20 10.17 7.50
C ALA A 89 4.53 9.54 6.15
N ALA A 90 4.29 8.24 5.97
CA ALA A 90 4.37 7.58 4.66
C ALA A 90 3.25 8.08 3.74
N ASP A 91 3.58 8.23 2.46
CA ASP A 91 2.61 8.66 1.45
C ASP A 91 1.56 7.55 1.21
N PRO A 92 0.25 7.89 1.16
CA PRO A 92 -0.81 6.88 0.97
C PRO A 92 -0.65 6.04 -0.31
N GLN A 93 -0.11 6.60 -1.40
CA GLN A 93 0.12 5.86 -2.65
C GLN A 93 1.27 4.86 -2.53
N VAL A 94 2.27 5.17 -1.70
CA VAL A 94 3.35 4.22 -1.38
C VAL A 94 2.79 3.05 -0.58
N LEU A 95 1.98 3.33 0.45
CA LEU A 95 1.34 2.27 1.25
C LEU A 95 0.42 1.38 0.41
N ASP A 96 -0.33 1.97 -0.52
CA ASP A 96 -1.16 1.21 -1.45
C ASP A 96 -0.33 0.28 -2.37
N TYR A 97 0.76 0.81 -2.92
CA TYR A 97 1.67 0.00 -3.71
C TYR A 97 2.24 -1.18 -2.93
N TYR A 98 2.67 -0.97 -1.68
CA TYR A 98 3.18 -2.06 -0.85
C TYR A 98 2.10 -3.06 -0.43
N ALA A 99 0.85 -2.63 -0.28
CA ALA A 99 -0.27 -3.54 -0.06
C ALA A 99 -0.42 -4.53 -1.23
N ALA A 100 -0.32 -4.04 -2.47
CA ALA A 100 -0.35 -4.89 -3.65
C ALA A 100 0.90 -5.77 -3.77
N ALA A 101 2.09 -5.19 -3.56
CA ALA A 101 3.37 -5.90 -3.69
C ALA A 101 3.59 -6.99 -2.61
N LEU A 102 2.95 -6.86 -1.45
CA LEU A 102 3.08 -7.76 -0.30
C LEU A 102 1.78 -8.51 0.02
N GLY A 103 0.81 -8.51 -0.89
CA GLY A 103 -0.57 -8.97 -0.69
C GLY A 103 -0.76 -10.41 -0.17
N GLU A 104 0.27 -11.25 -0.25
CA GLU A 104 0.24 -12.64 0.23
C GLU A 104 0.87 -12.83 1.62
N LYS A 105 1.29 -11.75 2.27
CA LYS A 105 2.07 -11.77 3.51
C LYS A 105 1.30 -11.05 4.63
N PRO A 106 0.46 -11.77 5.41
CA PRO A 106 -0.46 -11.20 6.39
C PRO A 106 0.22 -10.26 7.38
N GLU A 107 1.45 -10.55 7.80
CA GLU A 107 2.21 -9.76 8.74
C GLU A 107 2.45 -8.32 8.27
N TYR A 108 2.64 -8.08 6.97
CA TYR A 108 2.80 -6.72 6.43
C TYR A 108 1.44 -6.06 6.17
N LEU A 109 0.43 -6.84 5.79
CA LEU A 109 -0.94 -6.35 5.65
C LEU A 109 -1.48 -5.83 6.99
N GLU A 110 -1.18 -6.49 8.10
CA GLU A 110 -1.50 -6.00 9.43
C GLU A 110 -0.84 -4.65 9.74
N MET A 111 0.43 -4.47 9.37
CA MET A 111 1.12 -3.19 9.54
C MET A 111 0.44 -2.08 8.75
N LEU A 112 0.03 -2.38 7.51
CA LEU A 112 -0.67 -1.44 6.64
C LEU A 112 -2.07 -1.09 7.19
N ILE A 113 -2.84 -2.06 7.68
CA ILE A 113 -4.16 -1.81 8.28
C ILE A 113 -4.05 -0.90 9.51
N LEU A 114 -3.01 -1.13 10.32
CA LEU A 114 -2.74 -0.34 11.53
C LEU A 114 -2.17 1.05 11.22
N ASN A 115 -1.65 1.28 10.02
CA ASN A 115 -1.17 2.60 9.63
C ASN A 115 -2.38 3.51 9.25
N PRO A 116 -2.59 4.64 9.96
CA PRO A 116 -3.70 5.54 9.67
C PRO A 116 -3.63 6.20 8.29
N SER A 117 -2.44 6.28 7.69
CA SER A 117 -2.22 6.86 6.35
C SER A 117 -2.52 5.90 5.21
N THR A 118 -2.75 4.62 5.49
CA THR A 118 -3.19 3.66 4.46
C THR A 118 -4.60 4.04 3.97
N PRO A 119 -4.82 4.18 2.64
CA PRO A 119 -6.14 4.51 2.10
C PRO A 119 -7.23 3.52 2.50
N ASP A 120 -8.47 3.99 2.65
CA ASP A 120 -9.59 3.10 2.99
C ASP A 120 -9.88 2.11 1.84
N GLU A 121 -9.71 2.53 0.59
CA GLU A 121 -9.85 1.67 -0.59
C GLU A 121 -8.84 0.52 -0.54
N THR A 122 -7.62 0.80 -0.07
CA THR A 122 -6.57 -0.20 0.13
C THR A 122 -6.97 -1.16 1.25
N VAL A 123 -7.44 -0.65 2.39
CA VAL A 123 -7.94 -1.50 3.49
C VAL A 123 -9.13 -2.35 3.05
N GLY A 124 -10.04 -1.82 2.21
CA GLY A 124 -11.14 -2.58 1.62
C GLY A 124 -10.67 -3.73 0.74
N ARG A 125 -9.65 -3.51 -0.11
CA ARG A 125 -9.01 -4.58 -0.89
C ARG A 125 -8.37 -5.64 0.00
N ILE A 126 -7.66 -5.21 1.06
CA ILE A 126 -7.03 -6.13 2.01
C ILE A 126 -8.10 -6.94 2.77
N ALA A 127 -9.21 -6.32 3.17
CA ALA A 127 -10.31 -6.96 3.88
C ALA A 127 -11.03 -8.03 3.04
N ALA A 128 -10.89 -8.02 1.72
CA ALA A 128 -11.43 -9.04 0.83
C ALA A 128 -10.55 -10.29 0.72
N LEU A 129 -9.32 -10.28 1.27
CA LEU A 129 -8.41 -11.41 1.22
C LEU A 129 -8.82 -12.52 2.21
N PRO A 130 -8.57 -13.81 1.91
CA PRO A 130 -9.04 -14.94 2.71
C PRO A 130 -8.19 -15.18 3.97
N HIS A 131 -8.04 -14.15 4.81
CA HIS A 131 -7.26 -14.19 6.03
C HIS A 131 -8.13 -13.77 7.23
N GLU A 132 -8.50 -14.76 8.05
CA GLU A 132 -9.37 -14.53 9.22
C GLU A 132 -8.81 -13.44 10.15
N ARG A 133 -7.52 -13.49 10.47
CA ARG A 133 -6.85 -12.48 11.31
C ARG A 133 -6.94 -11.06 10.75
N ILE A 134 -6.89 -10.92 9.42
CA ILE A 134 -7.02 -9.63 8.74
C ILE A 134 -8.46 -9.12 8.86
N THR A 135 -9.45 -9.97 8.58
CA THR A 135 -10.87 -9.58 8.70
C THR A 135 -11.22 -9.16 10.12
N GLU A 136 -10.70 -9.87 11.13
CA GLU A 136 -10.87 -9.52 12.54
C GLU A 136 -10.25 -8.16 12.85
N LEU A 137 -9.00 -7.92 12.44
CA LEU A 137 -8.31 -6.66 12.67
C LEU A 137 -9.03 -5.46 12.02
N VAL A 138 -9.47 -5.62 10.77
CA VAL A 138 -10.20 -4.56 10.04
C VAL A 138 -11.56 -4.27 10.70
N SER A 139 -12.27 -5.30 11.16
CA SER A 139 -13.58 -5.15 11.82
C SER A 139 -13.53 -4.31 13.11
N GLN A 140 -12.35 -4.23 13.74
CA GLN A 140 -12.15 -3.45 14.97
C GLN A 140 -11.97 -1.95 14.69
N ASN A 141 -11.70 -1.54 13.44
CA ASN A 141 -11.53 -0.13 13.07
C ASN A 141 -12.87 0.53 12.72
N GLN A 142 -13.68 0.78 13.74
CA GLN A 142 -15.01 1.39 13.62
C GLN A 142 -15.02 2.69 12.82
N LEU A 143 -13.99 3.55 12.93
CA LEU A 143 -13.92 4.80 12.17
C LEU A 143 -13.85 4.53 10.66
N ARG A 144 -13.05 3.54 10.23
CA ARG A 144 -12.99 3.13 8.81
C ARG A 144 -14.31 2.52 8.34
N LEU A 145 -14.96 1.71 9.19
CA LEU A 145 -16.29 1.15 8.88
C LEU A 145 -17.34 2.24 8.64
N LEU A 146 -17.29 3.34 9.41
CA LEU A 146 -18.24 4.44 9.30
C LEU A 146 -18.05 5.33 8.07
N ARG A 147 -16.83 5.45 7.57
CA ARG A 147 -16.50 6.39 6.50
C ARG A 147 -16.29 5.75 5.13
N HIS A 148 -16.23 4.42 5.06
CA HIS A 148 -15.95 3.70 3.82
C HIS A 148 -16.69 2.35 3.75
N ASP A 149 -17.94 2.41 3.30
CA ASP A 149 -18.85 1.27 3.11
C ASP A 149 -18.25 0.05 2.37
N PRO A 150 -17.35 0.20 1.36
CA PRO A 150 -16.73 -0.96 0.73
C PRO A 150 -15.97 -1.88 1.70
N ILE A 151 -15.43 -1.37 2.82
CA ILE A 151 -14.82 -2.22 3.85
C ILE A 151 -15.88 -3.12 4.50
N VAL A 152 -17.04 -2.56 4.85
CA VAL A 152 -18.15 -3.32 5.43
C VAL A 152 -18.59 -4.43 4.46
N ARG A 153 -18.78 -4.08 3.19
CA ARG A 153 -19.14 -5.06 2.14
C ARG A 153 -18.10 -6.16 2.00
N ALA A 154 -16.81 -5.81 2.01
CA ALA A 154 -15.73 -6.80 1.97
C ALA A 154 -15.79 -7.75 3.16
N LEU A 155 -15.96 -7.25 4.39
CA LEU A 155 -16.06 -8.09 5.59
C LEU A 155 -17.27 -9.02 5.55
N VAL A 156 -18.45 -8.52 5.19
CA VAL A 156 -19.70 -9.31 5.18
C VAL A 156 -19.69 -10.40 4.12
N THR A 157 -19.03 -10.18 2.98
CA THR A 157 -18.99 -11.13 1.86
C THR A 157 -17.78 -12.06 1.87
N ASN A 158 -16.77 -11.78 2.70
CA ASN A 158 -15.56 -12.57 2.77
C ASN A 158 -15.79 -13.89 3.55
N PRO A 159 -15.58 -15.07 2.93
CA PRO A 159 -15.75 -16.37 3.59
C PRO A 159 -14.82 -16.62 4.78
N ALA A 160 -13.71 -15.87 4.88
CA ALA A 160 -12.79 -15.95 6.02
C ALA A 160 -13.27 -15.15 7.24
N THR A 161 -14.25 -14.25 7.07
CA THR A 161 -14.83 -13.52 8.20
C THR A 161 -15.71 -14.44 9.02
N ARG A 162 -15.44 -14.52 10.33
CA ARG A 162 -16.25 -15.35 11.23
C ARG A 162 -17.69 -14.81 11.30
N PRO A 163 -18.71 -15.69 11.38
CA PRO A 163 -20.11 -15.25 11.48
C PRO A 163 -20.35 -14.25 12.62
N VAL A 164 -19.75 -14.46 13.79
CA VAL A 164 -19.85 -13.53 14.93
C VAL A 164 -19.26 -12.14 14.61
N THR A 165 -18.20 -12.08 13.80
CA THR A 165 -17.59 -10.82 13.38
C THR A 165 -18.52 -10.11 12.38
N VAL A 166 -19.16 -10.84 11.46
CA VAL A 166 -20.20 -10.30 10.56
C VAL A 166 -21.38 -9.73 11.37
N ASP A 167 -21.88 -10.47 12.35
CA ASP A 167 -22.99 -10.04 13.22
C ASP A 167 -22.61 -8.75 13.97
N ASN A 168 -21.41 -8.69 14.56
CA ASN A 168 -20.92 -7.52 15.30
C ASN A 168 -20.75 -6.29 14.41
N VAL A 169 -20.19 -6.45 13.21
CA VAL A 169 -20.03 -5.36 12.23
C VAL A 169 -21.40 -4.85 11.78
N THR A 170 -22.34 -5.75 11.53
CA THR A 170 -23.71 -5.41 11.11
C THR A 170 -24.46 -4.69 12.22
N ASP A 171 -24.44 -5.19 13.46
CA ASP A 171 -25.06 -4.54 14.62
C ASP A 171 -24.48 -3.13 14.83
N PHE A 172 -23.15 -2.99 14.76
CA PHE A 172 -22.49 -1.69 14.86
C PHE A 172 -22.98 -0.73 13.78
N CYS A 173 -23.01 -1.13 12.52
CA CYS A 173 -23.45 -0.29 11.41
C CYS A 173 -24.90 0.18 11.60
N VAL A 174 -25.80 -0.72 12.01
CA VAL A 174 -27.22 -0.40 12.30
C VAL A 174 -27.33 0.60 13.44
N ARG A 175 -26.62 0.38 14.55
CA ARG A 175 -26.65 1.26 15.73
C ARG A 175 -26.05 2.64 15.45
N SER A 176 -25.11 2.71 14.51
CA SER A 176 -24.51 3.97 14.06
C SER A 176 -25.34 4.69 12.99
N GLY A 177 -26.45 4.11 12.53
CA GLY A 177 -27.31 4.71 11.51
C GLY A 177 -26.69 4.70 10.11
N LEU A 178 -25.74 3.79 9.83
CA LEU A 178 -25.12 3.65 8.53
C LEU A 178 -26.13 3.05 7.53
N VAL A 179 -26.33 3.71 6.39
CA VAL A 179 -27.15 3.19 5.30
C VAL A 179 -26.22 2.78 4.17
N LEU A 180 -26.02 1.48 4.00
CA LEU A 180 -25.23 0.94 2.89
C LEU A 180 -26.01 1.15 1.59
N ALA A 181 -25.52 2.02 0.70
CA ALA A 181 -26.15 2.25 -0.61
C ALA A 181 -25.85 1.08 -1.56
N ASP A 182 -26.89 0.38 -2.04
CA ASP A 182 -26.81 -0.81 -2.90
C ASP A 182 -25.86 -0.70 -4.10
#